data_AF-A0A7S0HIK1-F1
#
_entry.id   AF-A0A7S0HIK1-F1
#
_cell.length_a   1.000
_cell.length_b   1.000
_cell.length_c   1.000
_cell.angle_alpha   90.00
_cell.angle_beta   90.00
_cell.angle_gamma   90.00
#
_symmetry.space_group_name_H-M   'P 1'
#
loop_
_entity.id
_entity.type
_entity.pdbx_description
1 polymer ?
#
loop_
_entity_poly.entity_id
_entity_poly.type
_entity_poly.pdbx_seq_one_letter_code
_entity_poly.pdbx_strand_id
1 'polypeptide(L)'
;PSGSLFRRMASHEYSFMTNTAPLWTMGGPKVMSAARTLRKLCTNILDSPGILKYRRVRIAKVDSLLQEALLVHCGFSRLTYPDGDYWVMHRVDEALLRSVVKELDLALSTAQSLCN
;
A
#
# COMPACT_ATOMS: atom_id res chain seq x y z
N PRO A 1 12.25 8.11 -40.37
CA PRO A 1 11.00 8.35 -39.60
C PRO A 1 10.65 7.15 -38.70
N SER A 2 11.35 6.99 -37.56
CA SER A 2 11.11 5.89 -36.60
C SER A 2 11.62 6.21 -35.19
N GLY A 3 11.50 7.47 -34.72
CA GLY A 3 12.24 7.94 -33.54
C GLY A 3 11.43 8.44 -32.33
N SER A 4 10.09 8.49 -32.39
CA SER A 4 9.31 9.25 -31.39
C SER A 4 8.54 8.42 -30.36
N LEU A 5 8.45 7.10 -30.49
CA LEU A 5 7.67 6.26 -29.56
C LEU A 5 8.47 5.77 -28.35
N PHE A 6 9.77 5.47 -28.51
CA PHE A 6 10.62 5.01 -27.40
C PHE A 6 10.97 6.09 -26.38
N ARG A 7 10.94 7.37 -26.77
CA ARG A 7 11.26 8.49 -25.86
C ARG A 7 10.15 8.82 -24.87
N ARG A 8 8.89 8.47 -25.18
CA ARG A 8 7.71 8.84 -24.38
C ARG A 8 7.37 7.82 -23.28
N MET A 9 7.76 6.55 -23.44
CA MET A 9 7.64 5.54 -22.39
C MET A 9 8.68 5.76 -21.28
N ALA A 10 9.92 6.05 -21.67
CA ALA A 10 10.99 6.33 -20.71
C ALA A 10 10.67 7.50 -19.78
N SER A 11 9.98 8.55 -20.25
CA SER A 11 9.65 9.72 -19.41
C SER A 11 8.59 9.44 -18.33
N HIS A 12 7.68 8.47 -18.52
CA HIS A 12 6.71 8.10 -17.48
C HIS A 12 7.33 7.16 -16.44
N GLU A 13 8.15 6.20 -16.87
CA GLU A 13 8.85 5.29 -15.96
C GLU A 13 9.89 6.02 -15.10
N TYR A 14 10.61 6.99 -15.68
CA TYR A 14 11.58 7.81 -14.94
C TYR A 14 10.90 8.73 -13.91
N SER A 15 9.70 9.24 -14.21
CA SER A 15 8.91 10.07 -13.30
C SER A 15 8.31 9.26 -12.14
N PHE A 16 8.09 7.96 -12.32
CA PHE A 16 7.59 7.06 -11.28
C PHE A 16 8.69 6.64 -10.30
N MET A 17 9.89 6.37 -10.81
CA MET A 17 11.06 6.05 -9.96
C MET A 17 11.52 7.25 -9.13
N THR A 18 11.44 8.48 -9.67
CA THR A 18 11.87 9.70 -8.96
C THR A 18 10.91 10.15 -7.87
N ASN A 19 9.60 9.86 -8.00
CA ASN A 19 8.61 10.18 -6.96
C ASN A 19 8.54 9.14 -5.84
N THR A 20 9.03 7.91 -6.05
CA THR A 20 9.08 6.87 -5.03
C THR A 20 10.46 6.75 -4.40
N ALA A 21 11.55 7.15 -5.06
CA ALA A 21 12.91 7.21 -4.52
C ALA A 21 13.03 7.80 -3.10
N PRO A 22 12.30 8.86 -2.70
CA PRO A 22 12.37 9.42 -1.34
C PRO A 22 11.77 8.51 -0.26
N LEU A 23 10.86 7.59 -0.61
CA LEU A 23 10.35 6.56 0.32
C LEU A 23 11.41 5.50 0.62
N TRP A 24 12.32 5.25 -0.33
CA TRP A 24 13.33 4.19 -0.27
C TRP A 24 14.64 4.63 0.38
N THR A 25 15.01 5.92 0.28
CA THR A 25 16.19 6.47 0.96
C THR A 25 15.95 6.87 2.43
N MET A 26 14.69 6.99 2.87
CA MET A 26 14.34 7.34 4.26
C MET A 26 13.71 6.22 5.10
N GLY A 27 13.44 5.04 4.55
CA GLY A 27 12.57 4.05 5.21
C GLY A 27 13.29 2.84 5.81
N GLY A 28 13.85 2.95 7.02
CA GLY A 28 14.47 1.82 7.75
C GLY A 28 13.52 0.63 8.04
N PRO A 29 13.89 -0.33 8.92
CA PRO A 29 13.14 -1.57 9.21
C PRO A 29 11.62 -1.39 9.46
N LYS A 30 11.22 -0.22 9.95
CA LYS A 30 9.84 0.19 10.17
C LYS A 30 9.01 0.26 8.88
N VAL A 31 9.55 0.77 7.77
CA VAL A 31 8.82 0.89 6.49
C VAL A 31 8.60 -0.48 5.84
N MET A 32 9.57 -1.38 5.93
CA MET A 32 9.36 -2.77 5.48
C MET A 32 8.32 -3.51 6.34
N SER A 33 8.33 -3.29 7.65
CA SER A 33 7.32 -3.85 8.56
C SER A 33 5.91 -3.32 8.24
N ALA A 34 5.81 -2.03 7.96
CA ALA A 34 4.59 -1.37 7.51
C ALA A 34 4.07 -1.99 6.19
N ALA A 35 4.92 -2.07 5.16
CA ALA A 35 4.57 -2.67 3.87
C ALA A 35 4.09 -4.13 4.02
N ARG A 36 4.76 -4.95 4.85
CA ARG A 36 4.30 -6.32 5.15
C ARG A 36 2.95 -6.35 5.86
N THR A 37 2.72 -5.43 6.79
CA THR A 37 1.45 -5.32 7.51
C THR A 37 0.31 -4.95 6.59
N LEU A 38 0.52 -3.94 5.72
CA LEU A 38 -0.47 -3.52 4.72
C LEU A 38 -0.77 -4.64 3.73
N ARG A 39 0.28 -5.29 3.20
CA ARG A 39 0.13 -6.43 2.29
C ARG A 39 -0.74 -7.52 2.91
N LYS A 40 -0.42 -7.93 4.16
CA LYS A 40 -1.20 -8.94 4.89
C LYS A 40 -2.65 -8.50 5.09
N LEU A 41 -2.89 -7.23 5.39
CA LEU A 41 -4.24 -6.68 5.54
C LEU A 41 -5.02 -6.79 4.22
N CYS A 42 -4.45 -6.34 3.11
CA CYS A 42 -5.07 -6.42 1.79
C CYS A 42 -5.36 -7.86 1.36
N THR A 43 -4.41 -8.79 1.55
CA THR A 43 -4.61 -10.21 1.24
C THR A 43 -5.74 -10.82 2.09
N ASN A 44 -5.78 -10.55 3.39
CA ASN A 44 -6.87 -11.05 4.26
C ASN A 44 -8.26 -10.56 3.81
N ILE A 45 -8.35 -9.33 3.30
CA ILE A 45 -9.61 -8.78 2.78
C ILE A 45 -9.97 -9.46 1.46
N LEU A 46 -9.01 -9.68 0.55
CA LEU A 46 -9.24 -10.40 -0.71
C LEU A 46 -9.67 -11.85 -0.47
N ASP A 47 -9.04 -12.55 0.47
CA ASP A 47 -9.36 -13.95 0.79
C ASP A 47 -10.69 -14.09 1.52
N SER A 48 -11.14 -13.05 2.22
CA SER A 48 -12.31 -13.10 3.09
C SER A 48 -13.03 -11.75 3.18
N PRO A 49 -13.63 -11.27 2.08
CA PRO A 49 -14.19 -9.91 2.00
C PRO A 49 -15.36 -9.68 2.93
N GLY A 50 -16.08 -10.74 3.34
CA GLY A 50 -17.19 -10.64 4.29
C GLY A 50 -16.76 -10.34 5.73
N ILE A 51 -15.52 -10.65 6.11
CA ILE A 51 -15.09 -10.59 7.51
C ILE A 51 -14.81 -9.15 7.95
N LEU A 52 -15.63 -8.63 8.87
CA LEU A 52 -15.54 -7.27 9.37
C LEU A 52 -14.20 -6.97 10.08
N LYS A 53 -13.59 -7.94 10.75
CA LYS A 53 -12.33 -7.74 11.49
C LYS A 53 -11.15 -7.30 10.61
N TYR A 54 -11.18 -7.62 9.31
CA TYR A 54 -10.15 -7.21 8.35
C TYR A 54 -10.47 -5.85 7.72
N ARG A 55 -11.76 -5.53 7.60
CA ARG A 55 -12.23 -4.27 7.03
C ARG A 55 -12.38 -3.15 8.05
N ARG A 56 -12.35 -3.46 9.36
CA ARG A 56 -12.43 -2.50 10.46
C ARG A 56 -11.22 -2.69 11.37
N VAL A 57 -10.29 -1.74 11.32
CA VAL A 57 -9.03 -1.79 12.07
C VAL A 57 -8.92 -0.57 12.98
N ARG A 58 -8.60 -0.76 14.26
CA ARG A 58 -8.51 0.34 15.22
C ARG A 58 -7.31 1.23 14.90
N ILE A 59 -7.49 2.54 14.85
CA ILE A 59 -6.45 3.50 14.44
C ILE A 59 -5.18 3.36 15.30
N ALA A 60 -5.35 3.24 16.61
CA ALA A 60 -4.23 3.07 17.55
C ALA A 60 -3.34 1.84 17.24
N LYS A 61 -3.87 0.80 16.58
CA LYS A 61 -3.07 -0.36 16.17
C LYS A 61 -2.29 -0.15 14.87
N VAL A 62 -2.67 0.86 14.09
CA VAL A 62 -2.26 1.05 12.70
C VAL A 62 -1.35 2.26 12.53
N ASP A 63 -1.67 3.39 13.17
CA ASP A 63 -0.92 4.66 13.02
C ASP A 63 0.56 4.57 13.45
N SER A 64 0.91 3.61 14.30
CA SER A 64 2.31 3.37 14.66
C SER A 64 3.17 2.80 13.53
N LEU A 65 2.54 2.27 12.48
CA LEU A 65 3.20 1.54 11.39
C LEU A 65 2.78 2.03 10.00
N LEU A 66 1.51 2.34 9.75
CA LEU A 66 0.99 2.71 8.44
C LEU A 66 0.66 4.19 8.38
N GLN A 67 1.12 4.85 7.31
CA GLN A 67 0.73 6.22 7.01
C GLN A 67 -0.75 6.25 6.58
N GLU A 68 -1.49 7.24 7.07
CA GLU A 68 -2.90 7.50 6.72
C GLU A 68 -3.14 7.50 5.20
N ALA A 69 -2.25 8.15 4.45
CA ALA A 69 -2.36 8.24 2.99
C ALA A 69 -2.43 6.87 2.29
N LEU A 70 -1.69 5.87 2.80
CA LEU A 70 -1.71 4.51 2.21
C LEU A 70 -3.04 3.81 2.47
N LEU A 71 -3.62 3.99 3.65
CA LEU A 71 -4.92 3.40 4.00
C LEU A 71 -6.03 4.02 3.18
N VAL A 72 -6.03 5.35 3.03
CA VAL A 72 -6.95 6.08 2.16
C VAL A 72 -6.83 5.61 0.71
N HIS A 73 -5.60 5.45 0.21
CA HIS A 73 -5.36 4.93 -1.14
C HIS A 73 -5.90 3.51 -1.34
N CYS A 74 -5.87 2.67 -0.29
CA CYS A 74 -6.45 1.33 -0.32
C CYS A 74 -7.99 1.33 -0.19
N GLY A 75 -8.64 2.48 -0.02
CA GLY A 75 -10.10 2.59 0.11
C GLY A 75 -10.62 2.53 1.56
N PHE A 76 -9.75 2.74 2.56
CA PHE A 76 -10.19 2.92 3.94
C PHE A 76 -10.62 4.37 4.21
N SER A 77 -11.64 4.54 5.04
CA SER A 77 -12.07 5.81 5.59
C SER A 77 -12.04 5.78 7.12
N ARG A 78 -11.76 6.93 7.74
CA ARG A 78 -11.79 7.08 9.19
C ARG A 78 -13.22 7.20 9.69
N LEU A 79 -13.61 6.35 10.64
CA LEU A 79 -14.89 6.45 11.35
C LEU A 79 -14.68 6.34 12.86
N THR A 80 -15.39 7.19 13.59
CA THR A 80 -15.46 7.16 15.05
C THR A 80 -16.68 6.37 15.49
N TYR A 81 -16.47 5.39 16.36
CA TYR A 81 -17.52 4.62 17.03
C TYR A 81 -17.45 4.90 18.54
N PRO A 82 -18.49 4.57 19.32
CA PRO A 82 -18.48 4.76 20.78
C PRO A 82 -17.31 4.07 21.49
N ASP A 83 -16.78 2.98 20.91
CA ASP A 83 -15.65 2.21 21.43
C ASP A 83 -14.28 2.66 20.87
N GLY A 84 -14.25 3.71 20.05
CA GLY A 84 -13.04 4.39 19.58
C GLY A 84 -12.99 4.61 18.07
N ASP A 85 -11.81 5.04 17.60
CA ASP A 85 -11.59 5.35 16.19
C ASP A 85 -11.09 4.16 15.37
N TYR A 86 -11.62 4.03 14.16
CA TYR A 86 -11.33 2.93 13.24
C TYR A 86 -11.07 3.40 11.82
N TRP A 87 -10.14 2.72 11.15
CA TRP A 87 -10.05 2.64 9.70
C TRP A 87 -11.06 1.61 9.21
N VAL A 88 -11.96 2.01 8.31
CA VAL A 88 -13.06 1.17 7.82
C VAL A 88 -13.07 1.13 6.30
N MET A 89 -13.14 -0.07 5.73
CA MET A 89 -13.37 -0.30 4.30
C MET A 89 -14.83 -0.74 4.09
N HIS A 90 -15.66 0.20 3.64
CA HIS A 90 -17.10 -0.05 3.42
C HIS A 90 -17.37 -0.97 2.24
N ARG A 91 -16.62 -0.78 1.15
CA ARG A 91 -16.72 -1.57 -0.08
C ARG A 91 -15.35 -2.11 -0.40
N VAL A 92 -15.31 -3.40 -0.75
CA VAL A 92 -14.07 -4.04 -1.18
C VAL A 92 -13.93 -3.83 -2.67
N ASP A 93 -12.95 -3.03 -3.07
CA ASP A 93 -12.50 -2.95 -4.45
C ASP A 93 -11.40 -3.99 -4.66
N GLU A 94 -11.78 -5.15 -5.19
CA GLU A 94 -10.83 -6.25 -5.40
C GLU A 94 -9.73 -5.90 -6.40
N ALA A 95 -10.04 -5.10 -7.43
CA ALA A 95 -9.08 -4.74 -8.47
C ALA A 95 -7.99 -3.83 -7.88
N LEU A 96 -8.41 -2.82 -7.12
CA LEU A 96 -7.52 -1.93 -6.39
C LEU A 96 -6.64 -2.72 -5.40
N LEU A 97 -7.24 -3.57 -4.57
CA LEU A 97 -6.51 -4.34 -3.57
C LEU A 97 -5.50 -5.31 -4.19
N ARG A 98 -5.84 -5.97 -5.31
CA ARG A 98 -4.88 -6.80 -6.06
C ARG A 98 -3.73 -5.98 -6.63
N SER A 99 -4.00 -4.77 -7.13
CA SER A 99 -2.95 -3.86 -7.60
C SER A 99 -2.00 -3.47 -6.48
N VAL A 100 -2.53 -3.06 -5.33
CA VAL A 100 -1.76 -2.69 -4.14
C VAL A 100 -0.90 -3.86 -3.66
N VAL A 101 -1.47 -5.09 -3.59
CA VAL A 101 -0.68 -6.28 -3.19
C VAL A 101 0.47 -6.52 -4.14
N LYS A 102 0.24 -6.42 -5.46
CA LYS A 102 1.28 -6.60 -6.48
C LYS A 102 2.41 -5.58 -6.33
N GLU A 103 2.07 -4.31 -6.10
CA GLU A 103 3.05 -3.25 -5.88
C GLU A 103 3.87 -3.48 -4.61
N LEU A 104 3.20 -3.88 -3.51
CA LEU A 104 3.87 -4.21 -2.26
C LEU A 104 4.78 -5.43 -2.39
N ASP A 105 4.37 -6.45 -3.15
CA ASP A 105 5.20 -7.64 -3.43
C ASP A 105 6.47 -7.27 -4.21
N LEU A 106 6.33 -6.46 -5.26
CA LEU A 106 7.46 -5.98 -6.04
C LEU A 106 8.42 -5.16 -5.17
N ALA A 107 7.88 -4.24 -4.38
CA ALA A 107 8.62 -3.41 -3.43
C ALA A 107 9.40 -4.25 -2.41
N LEU A 108 8.73 -5.21 -1.76
CA LEU A 108 9.33 -6.06 -0.74
C LEU A 108 10.41 -6.98 -1.33
N SER A 109 10.15 -7.56 -2.51
CA SER A 109 11.12 -8.39 -3.22
C SER A 109 12.37 -7.60 -3.62
N THR A 110 12.18 -6.38 -4.14
CA THR A 110 13.28 -5.49 -4.52
C THR A 110 14.10 -5.07 -3.30
N ALA A 111 13.44 -4.68 -2.21
CA ALA A 111 14.11 -4.33 -0.97
C ALA A 111 14.93 -5.51 -0.42
N GLN A 112 14.36 -6.72 -0.43
CA GLN A 112 15.07 -7.92 0.02
C GLN A 112 16.29 -8.22 -0.86
N SER A 113 16.19 -8.06 -2.18
CA SER A 113 17.31 -8.27 -3.09
C SER A 113 18.44 -7.25 -2.93
N LEU A 114 18.15 -6.04 -2.45
CA LEU A 114 19.16 -4.99 -2.24
C LEU A 114 19.83 -5.10 -0.85
N CYS A 115 19.17 -5.74 0.10
CA CYS A 115 19.71 -5.97 1.44
C CYS A 115 20.49 -7.29 1.57
N ASN A 116 20.29 -8.22 0.64
CA ASN A 116 21.09 -9.43 0.48
C ASN A 116 22.32 -9.14 -0.39
#